data_AF-F3GQX2-F1
#
_entry.id   AF-F3GQX2-F1
#
_cell.length_a   1.000
_cell.length_b   1.000
_cell.length_c   1.000
_cell.angle_alpha   90.00
_cell.angle_beta   90.00
_cell.angle_gamma   90.00
#
_symmetry.space_group_name_H-M   'P 1'
#
loop_
_entity.id
_entity.type
_entity.pdbx_description
1 polymer ?
#
loop_
_entity_poly.entity_id
_entity_poly.type
_entity_poly.pdbx_seq_one_letter_code
_entity_poly.pdbx_strand_id
1 'polypeptide(L)' 'GAGFIPKNLDLSIVDRVERVTDEESKAMARRLMQEEGILCGISCG' A
#
# COMPACT_ATOMS: atom_id res chain seq x y z
N GLY A 1 0.56 -6.85 6.39
CA GLY A 1 -0.35 -7.86 5.80
C GLY A 1 -0.98 -8.71 6.90
N ALA A 2 -1.97 -9.55 6.57
CA ALA A 2 -2.78 -10.27 7.57
C ALA A 2 -2.14 -11.55 8.14
N GLY A 3 -0.96 -11.97 7.65
CA GLY A 3 -0.27 -13.17 8.13
C GLY A 3 -0.79 -14.50 7.58
N PHE A 4 -1.76 -14.48 6.67
CA PHE A 4 -2.28 -15.65 5.96
C PHE A 4 -2.64 -15.28 4.50
N ILE A 5 -2.83 -16.30 3.65
CA ILE A 5 -3.28 -16.13 2.26
C ILE A 5 -4.80 -16.33 2.20
N PRO A 6 -5.59 -15.30 1.82
CA PRO A 6 -7.04 -15.43 1.65
C PRO A 6 -7.41 -16.42 0.54
N LYS A 7 -8.52 -17.16 0.71
CA LYS A 7 -8.99 -18.12 -0.31
C LYS A 7 -9.38 -17.48 -1.64
N ASN A 8 -9.73 -16.20 -1.63
CA ASN A 8 -10.13 -15.44 -2.81
C ASN A 8 -8.96 -14.69 -3.47
N LEU A 9 -7.72 -14.85 -2.98
CA LEU A 9 -6.53 -14.31 -3.63
C LEU A 9 -5.98 -15.33 -4.61
N ASP A 10 -5.99 -14.99 -5.90
CA ASP A 10 -5.32 -15.76 -6.95
C ASP A 10 -3.90 -15.22 -7.15
N LEU A 11 -2.89 -16.03 -6.81
CA LEU A 11 -1.48 -15.66 -6.97
C LEU A 11 -0.96 -15.89 -8.40
N SER A 12 -1.69 -16.62 -9.25
CA SER A 12 -1.26 -16.87 -10.63
C SER A 12 -1.31 -15.64 -11.52
N ILE A 13 -2.09 -14.62 -11.12
CA ILE A 13 -2.25 -13.34 -11.82
C ILE A 13 -1.35 -12.23 -11.23
N VAL A 14 -0.49 -12.54 -10.25
CA VAL A 14 0.38 -11.56 -9.58
C VAL A 14 1.83 -11.80 -9.98
N ASP A 15 2.44 -10.84 -10.70
CA ASP A 15 3.82 -10.95 -11.17
C ASP A 15 4.86 -10.74 -10.06
N ARG A 16 4.60 -9.81 -9.14
CA ARG A 16 5.55 -9.43 -8.09
C ARG A 16 4.84 -8.88 -6.86
N VAL A 17 5.48 -9.06 -5.70
CA VAL A 17 5.12 -8.43 -4.43
C VAL A 17 6.30 -7.59 -3.95
N GLU A 18 6.03 -6.35 -3.57
CA GLU A 18 7.00 -5.47 -2.91
C GLU A 18 6.59 -5.24 -1.45
N ARG A 19 7.58 -5.28 -0.56
CA ARG A 19 7.38 -4.99 0.86
C ARG A 19 7.76 -3.54 1.10
N VAL A 20 6.82 -2.77 1.62
CA VAL A 20 7.02 -1.38 2.05
C VAL A 20 6.98 -1.31 3.58
N THR A 21 7.72 -0.36 4.13
CA THR A 21 7.66 -0.07 5.57
C THR A 21 6.53 0.89 5.89
N ASP A 22 6.02 0.84 7.13
CA ASP A 22 5.00 1.77 7.60
C ASP A 22 5.45 3.24 7.48
N GLU A 23 6.75 3.52 7.63
CA GLU A 23 7.29 4.88 7.55
C GLU A 23 7.31 5.42 6.11
N GLU A 24 7.67 4.58 5.14
CA GLU A 24 7.60 4.95 3.71
C GLU A 24 6.15 5.25 3.30
N SER A 25 5.21 4.37 3.65
CA SER A 25 3.78 4.57 3.33
C SER A 25 3.20 5.83 3.98
N LYS A 26 3.53 6.10 5.25
CA LYS A 26 3.11 7.35 5.92
C LYS A 26 3.73 8.58 5.29
N ALA A 27 5.01 8.52 4.90
CA ALA A 27 5.70 9.63 4.26
C ALA A 27 5.04 9.98 2.92
N MET A 28 4.76 8.96 2.09
CA MET A 28 4.11 9.18 0.79
C MET A 28 2.67 9.66 0.93
N ALA A 29 1.88 9.10 1.85
CA ALA A 29 0.50 9.56 2.07
C ALA A 29 0.44 11.05 2.47
N ARG A 30 1.41 11.53 3.27
CA ARG A 30 1.52 12.97 3.59
C ARG A 30 1.90 13.81 2.38
N ARG A 31 2.80 13.33 1.52
CA ARG A 31 3.15 14.01 0.28
C ARG A 31 1.95 14.13 -0.65
N LEU A 32 1.16 13.08 -0.80
CA LEU A 32 -0.09 13.12 -1.59
C LEU A 32 -1.07 14.18 -1.06
N MET A 33 -1.18 14.37 0.26
CA MET A 33 -2.00 15.44 0.84
C MET A 33 -1.45 16.83 0.54
N GLN A 34 -0.13 17.01 0.64
CA GLN A 34 0.52 18.33 0.55
C GLN A 34 0.77 18.78 -0.89
N GLU A 35 1.18 17.86 -1.75
CA GLU A 35 1.61 18.13 -3.13
C GLU A 35 0.44 18.02 -4.10
N GLU A 36 -0.47 17.06 -3.88
CA GLU A 36 -1.56 16.74 -4.82
C GLU A 36 -2.96 17.07 -4.28
N GLY A 37 -3.09 17.47 -3.01
CA GLY A 37 -4.38 17.76 -2.36
C GLY A 37 -5.25 16.52 -2.13
N ILE A 38 -4.66 15.32 -2.16
CA ILE A 38 -5.39 14.05 -1.99
C ILE A 38 -5.35 13.63 -0.53
N LEU A 39 -6.50 13.73 0.17
CA LEU A 39 -6.65 13.28 1.55
C LEU A 39 -6.95 11.78 1.64
N CYS A 40 -5.91 10.95 1.48
CA CYS A 40 -6.00 9.49 1.51
C CYS A 40 -5.31 8.85 2.73
N GLY A 41 -5.58 7.56 2.97
CA GLY A 41 -4.94 6.78 4.02
C GLY A 41 -3.53 6.29 3.66
N ILE A 42 -2.85 5.65 4.62
CA ILE A 42 -1.47 5.14 4.45
C ILE A 42 -1.34 4.05 3.38
N SER A 43 -2.41 3.33 3.04
CA SER A 43 -2.36 2.31 1.98
C SER A 43 -2.26 2.89 0.57
N CYS A 44 -2.50 4.20 0.42
CA CYS A 44 -2.32 4.92 -0.83
C CYS A 44 -0.90 5.49 -0.98
N GLY A 45 -0.12 5.50 0.10
CA GLY A 45 1.27 5.93 0.13
C GLY A 45 2.22 4.75 0.04
#